data_AF-A0A372Q946-F1
#
_entry.id   AF-A0A372Q946-F1
#
_cell.length_a   1.000
_cell.length_b   1.000
_cell.length_c   1.000
_cell.angle_alpha   90.00
_cell.angle_beta   90.00
_cell.angle_gamma   90.00
#
_symmetry.space_group_name_H-M   'P 1'
#
loop_
_entity.id
_entity.type
_entity.pdbx_description
1 polymer ?
#
loop_
_entity_poly.entity_id
_entity_poly.type
_entity_poly.pdbx_seq_one_letter_code
_entity_poly.pdbx_strand_id
1 'polypeptide(L)'
;ILHHDIRCENVLINENIQPKLTNFKFAREFNANTIQIDNINALIHWLAPEKLKARYTIQCEIFSFGMLLWELAFQKIPYEGMSMLDIQKHVLKGKRESLNFGLSPHPIQREFGEIIKLAWQQDPSLRPGIQLLFNMLQESYE
;
A
#
# COMPACT_ATOMS: atom_id res chain seq x y z
N ILE A 1 13.42 8.35 -6.38
CA ILE A 1 12.54 9.14 -5.49
C ILE A 1 11.60 8.18 -4.76
N LEU A 2 11.10 8.57 -3.60
CA LEU A 2 10.01 7.92 -2.85
C LEU A 2 8.77 8.81 -2.96
N HIS A 3 7.58 8.25 -3.13
CA HIS A 3 6.34 9.01 -3.37
C HIS A 3 5.71 9.55 -2.09
N HIS A 4 5.76 8.79 -0.99
CA HIS A 4 5.15 9.04 0.32
C HIS A 4 3.61 9.08 0.36
N ASP A 5 2.92 8.80 -0.75
CA ASP A 5 1.45 8.95 -0.88
C ASP A 5 0.90 8.00 -1.95
N ILE A 6 1.19 6.71 -1.83
CA ILE A 6 0.70 5.68 -2.78
C ILE A 6 -0.69 5.22 -2.32
N ARG A 7 -1.72 5.57 -3.10
CA ARG A 7 -3.13 5.18 -2.91
C ARG A 7 -3.93 5.41 -4.19
N CYS A 8 -5.12 4.82 -4.30
CA CYS A 8 -5.92 4.90 -5.54
C CYS A 8 -6.27 6.34 -5.94
N GLU A 9 -6.50 7.25 -4.98
CA GLU A 9 -6.77 8.68 -5.24
C GLU A 9 -5.67 9.35 -6.10
N ASN A 10 -4.44 8.85 -6.03
CA ASN A 10 -3.30 9.40 -6.76
C ASN A 10 -2.99 8.64 -8.06
N VAL A 11 -3.79 7.65 -8.45
CA VAL A 11 -3.68 6.95 -9.74
C VAL A 11 -4.75 7.47 -10.68
N LEU A 12 -4.31 8.20 -11.72
CA LEU A 12 -5.20 8.71 -12.77
C LEU A 12 -5.11 7.86 -14.03
N ILE A 13 -6.21 7.80 -14.77
CA ILE A 13 -6.29 7.09 -16.05
C ILE A 13 -6.28 8.14 -17.17
N ASN A 14 -5.37 8.00 -18.13
CA ASN A 14 -5.32 8.90 -19.29
C ASN A 14 -6.30 8.46 -20.40
N GLU A 15 -6.36 9.21 -21.49
CA GLU A 15 -7.20 8.93 -22.66
C GLU A 15 -6.97 7.55 -23.30
N ASN A 16 -5.79 6.95 -23.09
CA ASN A 16 -5.42 5.63 -23.60
C ASN A 16 -5.68 4.50 -22.59
N ILE A 17 -6.46 4.76 -21.53
CA ILE A 17 -6.76 3.80 -20.46
C ILE A 17 -5.50 3.33 -19.70
N GLN A 18 -4.46 4.18 -19.67
CA GLN A 18 -3.21 3.85 -18.97
C GLN A 18 -3.19 4.50 -17.57
N PRO A 19 -2.97 3.71 -16.50
CA PRO A 19 -2.79 4.26 -15.16
C PRO A 19 -1.47 5.01 -15.05
N LYS A 20 -1.51 6.18 -14.41
CA LYS A 20 -0.35 7.03 -14.09
C LYS A 20 -0.43 7.48 -12.64
N LEU A 21 0.68 7.34 -11.92
CA LEU A 21 0.80 7.88 -10.57
C LEU A 21 1.00 9.40 -10.62
N THR A 22 0.37 10.12 -9.70
CA THR A 22 0.32 11.59 -9.64
C THR A 22 0.51 12.08 -8.21
N ASN A 23 0.45 13.39 -7.97
CA ASN A 23 0.53 13.99 -6.62
C ASN A 23 1.90 13.74 -5.92
N PHE A 24 2.99 14.07 -6.63
CA PHE A 24 4.36 14.01 -6.11
C PHE A 24 4.72 15.11 -5.10
N LYS A 25 3.75 15.80 -4.48
CA LYS A 25 4.00 16.92 -3.54
C LYS A 25 4.84 16.49 -2.33
N PHE A 26 4.67 15.24 -1.91
CA PHE A 26 5.40 14.64 -0.80
C PHE A 26 6.61 13.83 -1.27
N ALA A 27 6.87 13.78 -2.58
CA ALA A 27 7.96 12.98 -3.11
C ALA A 27 9.32 13.55 -2.68
N ARG A 28 10.25 12.66 -2.38
CA ARG A 28 11.61 13.02 -1.91
C ARG A 28 12.64 12.07 -2.51
N GLU A 29 13.89 12.50 -2.54
CA GLU A 29 15.01 11.60 -2.85
C GLU A 29 15.21 10.55 -1.76
N PHE A 30 15.74 9.38 -2.12
CA PHE A 30 15.99 8.29 -1.17
C PHE A 30 16.86 8.73 0.03
N ASN A 31 17.82 9.63 -0.24
CA ASN A 31 18.77 10.10 0.75
C ASN A 31 18.32 11.35 1.51
N ALA A 32 17.16 11.93 1.18
CA ALA A 32 16.65 13.13 1.84
C ALA A 32 16.41 12.89 3.34
N ASN A 33 16.60 13.94 4.15
CA ASN A 33 16.31 13.89 5.58
C ASN A 33 14.86 13.50 5.84
N THR A 34 14.63 12.71 6.90
CA THR A 34 13.26 12.33 7.28
C THR A 34 12.57 13.54 7.88
N ILE A 35 11.65 14.14 7.14
CA ILE A 35 10.79 15.20 7.65
C ILE A 35 9.50 14.56 8.15
N GLN A 36 8.96 15.07 9.25
CA GLN A 36 7.65 14.71 9.75
C GLN A 36 6.62 15.21 8.72
N ILE A 37 5.83 14.32 8.12
CA ILE A 37 4.82 14.73 7.16
C ILE A 37 3.68 15.37 7.96
N ASP A 38 3.47 16.68 7.80
CA ASP A 38 2.48 17.46 8.55
C ASP A 38 1.04 16.94 8.39
N ASN A 39 0.80 16.08 7.38
CA ASN A 39 -0.48 15.47 7.08
C ASN A 39 -0.48 13.92 7.17
N ILE A 40 0.35 13.33 8.05
CA ILE A 40 0.32 11.87 8.36
C ILE A 40 -1.09 11.37 8.62
N ASN A 41 -1.91 12.22 9.24
CA ASN A 41 -3.28 11.93 9.63
C ASN A 41 -4.15 11.48 8.45
N ALA A 42 -4.05 12.14 7.29
CA ALA A 42 -4.81 11.74 6.10
C ALA A 42 -4.27 10.47 5.42
N LEU A 43 -3.01 10.12 5.68
CA LEU A 43 -2.31 9.00 5.02
C LEU A 43 -2.30 7.73 5.86
N ILE A 44 -2.69 7.79 7.14
CA ILE A 44 -2.55 6.71 8.12
C ILE A 44 -3.16 5.37 7.67
N HIS A 45 -4.18 5.42 6.81
CA HIS A 45 -4.86 4.24 6.26
C HIS A 45 -3.95 3.40 5.34
N TRP A 46 -2.94 4.00 4.71
CA TRP A 46 -2.00 3.32 3.81
C TRP A 46 -0.58 3.20 4.37
N LEU A 47 -0.29 3.79 5.55
CA LEU A 47 1.06 3.86 6.08
C LEU A 47 1.55 2.55 6.70
N ALA A 48 2.81 2.23 6.41
CA ALA A 48 3.52 1.11 7.01
C ALA A 48 3.74 1.31 8.53
N PRO A 49 3.68 0.24 9.34
CA PRO A 49 3.81 0.33 10.80
C PRO A 49 5.12 0.97 11.26
N GLU A 50 6.23 0.70 10.58
CA GLU A 50 7.54 1.21 10.94
C GLU A 50 7.69 2.71 10.69
N LYS A 51 6.89 3.31 9.79
CA LYS A 51 6.94 4.76 9.55
C LYS A 51 6.51 5.56 10.78
N LEU A 52 5.79 4.94 11.70
CA LEU A 52 5.41 5.56 12.98
C LEU A 52 6.59 5.68 13.96
N LYS A 53 7.68 4.95 13.73
CA LYS A 53 8.83 4.84 14.66
C LYS A 53 10.18 5.15 14.01
N ALA A 54 10.29 5.00 12.69
CA ALA A 54 11.54 5.01 11.96
C ALA A 54 11.49 5.86 10.68
N ARG A 55 12.64 5.98 10.02
CA ARG A 55 12.79 6.63 8.72
C ARG A 55 11.92 5.95 7.67
N TYR A 56 11.35 6.76 6.78
CA TYR A 56 10.62 6.27 5.61
C TYR A 56 11.60 5.61 4.64
N THR A 57 11.28 4.43 4.14
CA THR A 57 12.12 3.66 3.20
C THR A 57 11.29 3.14 2.04
N ILE A 58 11.95 2.55 1.03
CA ILE A 58 11.26 1.87 -0.07
C ILE A 58 10.30 0.79 0.43
N GLN A 59 10.59 0.12 1.54
CA GLN A 59 9.68 -0.88 2.11
C GLN A 59 8.35 -0.27 2.59
N CYS A 60 8.33 1.02 2.94
CA CYS A 60 7.09 1.74 3.23
C CYS A 60 6.24 1.97 1.97
N GLU A 61 6.88 2.21 0.82
CA GLU A 61 6.20 2.31 -0.49
C GLU A 61 5.60 0.94 -0.88
N ILE A 62 6.35 -0.14 -0.68
CA ILE A 62 5.85 -1.51 -0.93
C ILE A 62 4.61 -1.82 -0.10
N PHE A 63 4.62 -1.45 1.19
CA PHE A 63 3.44 -1.60 2.04
C PHE A 63 2.25 -0.79 1.53
N SER A 64 2.49 0.49 1.20
CA SER A 64 1.46 1.40 0.70
C SER A 64 0.88 0.88 -0.63
N PHE A 65 1.72 0.28 -1.48
CA PHE A 65 1.30 -0.41 -2.69
C PHE A 65 0.38 -1.59 -2.41
N GLY A 66 0.68 -2.42 -1.39
CA GLY A 66 -0.22 -3.47 -0.94
C GLY A 66 -1.59 -2.94 -0.47
N MET A 67 -1.59 -1.82 0.25
CA MET A 67 -2.83 -1.15 0.67
C MET A 67 -3.60 -0.54 -0.53
N LEU A 68 -2.91 0.00 -1.53
CA LEU A 68 -3.50 0.47 -2.79
C LEU A 68 -4.17 -0.68 -3.55
N LEU A 69 -3.50 -1.83 -3.66
CA LEU A 69 -4.09 -3.01 -4.30
C LEU A 69 -5.34 -3.46 -3.53
N TRP A 70 -5.29 -3.48 -2.20
CA TRP A 70 -6.47 -3.79 -1.39
C TRP A 70 -7.61 -2.79 -1.64
N GLU A 71 -7.32 -1.49 -1.62
CA GLU A 71 -8.29 -0.42 -1.91
C GLU A 71 -8.95 -0.61 -3.28
N LEU A 72 -8.15 -0.97 -4.30
CA LEU A 72 -8.63 -1.26 -5.65
C LEU A 72 -9.56 -2.49 -5.70
N ALA A 73 -9.17 -3.58 -5.04
CA ALA A 73 -9.92 -4.83 -5.05
C ALA A 73 -11.26 -4.74 -4.33
N PHE A 74 -11.31 -4.02 -3.21
CA PHE A 74 -12.48 -3.95 -2.34
C PHE A 74 -13.28 -2.65 -2.50
N GLN A 75 -12.74 -1.67 -3.24
CA GLN A 75 -13.35 -0.37 -3.52
C GLN A 75 -13.77 0.37 -2.24
N LYS A 76 -12.89 0.33 -1.23
CA LYS A 76 -13.12 0.90 0.10
C LYS A 76 -11.87 1.61 0.59
N ILE A 77 -12.08 2.63 1.42
CA ILE A 77 -10.99 3.23 2.20
C ILE A 77 -10.53 2.18 3.22
N PRO A 78 -9.23 1.84 3.29
CA PRO A 78 -8.76 0.88 4.29
C PRO A 78 -9.09 1.35 5.70
N TYR A 79 -9.52 0.46 6.59
CA TYR A 79 -9.87 0.74 7.99
C TYR A 79 -10.95 1.80 8.17
N GLU A 80 -11.89 1.91 7.22
CA GLU A 80 -13.02 2.83 7.29
C GLU A 80 -13.77 2.71 8.62
N GLY A 81 -14.09 3.85 9.24
CA GLY A 81 -14.77 3.93 10.54
C GLY A 81 -13.87 3.77 11.78
N MET A 82 -12.58 3.44 11.61
CA MET A 82 -11.63 3.42 12.72
C MET A 82 -11.04 4.83 12.96
N SER A 83 -10.79 5.19 14.22
CA SER A 83 -10.02 6.40 14.53
C SER A 83 -8.54 6.23 14.17
N MET A 84 -7.81 7.33 13.95
CA MET A 84 -6.37 7.28 13.63
C MET A 84 -5.56 6.49 14.68
N LEU A 85 -5.87 6.68 15.96
CA LEU A 85 -5.21 5.97 17.06
C LEU A 85 -5.53 4.47 17.03
N ASP A 86 -6.74 4.10 16.63
CA ASP A 86 -7.14 2.70 16.53
C ASP A 86 -6.49 2.02 15.33
N ILE A 87 -6.39 2.70 14.18
CA ILE A 87 -5.64 2.22 13.01
C ILE A 87 -4.19 1.98 13.39
N GLN A 88 -3.55 2.97 14.02
CA GLN A 88 -2.17 2.84 14.50
C GLN A 88 -2.01 1.62 15.41
N LYS A 89 -2.86 1.47 16.43
CA LYS A 89 -2.81 0.31 17.34
C LYS A 89 -3.08 -1.02 16.62
N HIS A 90 -3.99 -1.03 15.65
CA HIS A 90 -4.37 -2.19 14.88
C HIS A 90 -3.19 -2.69 14.02
N VAL A 91 -2.62 -1.80 13.22
CA VAL A 91 -1.50 -2.10 12.31
C VAL A 91 -0.23 -2.44 13.09
N LEU A 92 0.06 -1.75 14.20
CA LEU A 92 1.21 -2.06 15.07
C LEU A 92 1.10 -3.45 15.75
N LYS A 93 -0.11 -3.99 15.92
CA LYS A 93 -0.35 -5.35 16.42
C LYS A 93 -0.26 -6.42 15.32
N GLY A 94 0.15 -6.05 14.10
CA GLY A 94 0.23 -6.99 12.97
C GLY A 94 -1.11 -7.30 12.31
N LYS A 95 -2.19 -6.64 12.70
CA LYS A 95 -3.51 -6.85 12.09
C LYS A 95 -3.62 -6.06 10.78
N ARG A 96 -4.42 -6.57 9.86
CA ARG A 96 -4.65 -6.03 8.50
C ARG A 96 -6.12 -6.12 8.16
N GLU A 97 -6.47 -5.46 7.06
CA GLU A 97 -7.76 -5.63 6.42
C GLU A 97 -8.06 -7.08 6.03
N SER A 98 -9.35 -7.38 5.87
CA SER A 98 -9.80 -8.70 5.44
C SER A 98 -9.57 -8.90 3.94
N LEU A 99 -9.13 -10.10 3.55
CA LEU A 99 -9.03 -10.54 2.16
C LEU A 99 -10.16 -11.51 1.83
N ASN A 100 -11.40 -11.10 2.09
CA ASN A 100 -12.58 -11.92 1.85
C ASN A 100 -13.12 -11.70 0.43
N PHE A 101 -12.62 -12.48 -0.52
CA PHE A 101 -13.10 -12.52 -1.91
C PHE A 101 -14.35 -13.39 -2.11
N GLY A 102 -15.03 -13.82 -1.04
CA GLY A 102 -16.19 -14.71 -1.08
C GLY A 102 -15.84 -16.20 -1.01
N LEU A 103 -16.86 -17.06 -1.15
CA LEU A 103 -16.76 -18.51 -0.95
C LEU A 103 -16.01 -19.25 -2.06
N SER A 104 -15.90 -18.66 -3.24
CA SER A 104 -15.26 -19.29 -4.41
C SER A 104 -14.57 -18.22 -5.25
N PRO A 105 -13.42 -17.70 -4.76
CA PRO A 105 -12.70 -16.65 -5.46
C PRO A 105 -12.12 -17.16 -6.77
N HIS A 106 -12.15 -16.30 -7.80
CA HIS A 106 -11.48 -16.54 -9.07
C HIS A 106 -9.96 -16.74 -8.84
N PRO A 107 -9.24 -17.56 -9.63
CA PRO A 107 -7.78 -17.70 -9.53
C PRO A 107 -7.04 -16.37 -9.39
N ILE A 108 -7.32 -15.41 -10.26
CA ILE A 108 -6.73 -14.07 -10.21
C ILE A 108 -6.94 -13.35 -8.85
N GLN A 109 -8.08 -13.56 -8.19
CA GLN A 109 -8.35 -12.94 -6.87
C GLN A 109 -7.48 -13.58 -5.78
N ARG A 110 -7.15 -14.88 -5.91
CA ARG A 110 -6.26 -15.57 -4.98
C ARG A 110 -4.83 -15.04 -5.11
N GLU A 111 -4.32 -14.95 -6.33
CA GLU A 111 -3.00 -14.41 -6.63
C GLU A 111 -2.88 -12.94 -6.19
N PHE A 112 -3.90 -12.14 -6.49
CA PHE A 112 -3.97 -10.75 -6.03
C PHE A 112 -3.94 -10.65 -4.50
N GLY A 113 -4.66 -11.54 -3.80
CA GLY A 113 -4.61 -11.64 -2.34
C GLY A 113 -3.25 -12.06 -1.79
N GLU A 114 -2.51 -12.91 -2.49
CA GLU A 114 -1.14 -13.30 -2.12
C GLU A 114 -0.15 -12.14 -2.28
N ILE A 115 -0.26 -11.39 -3.37
CA ILE A 115 0.56 -10.20 -3.65
C ILE A 115 0.33 -9.14 -2.57
N ILE A 116 -0.94 -8.86 -2.22
CA ILE A 116 -1.28 -7.97 -1.11
C ILE A 116 -0.64 -8.48 0.20
N LYS A 117 -0.75 -9.79 0.48
CA LYS A 117 -0.16 -10.42 1.67
C LYS A 117 1.35 -10.25 1.77
N LEU A 118 2.07 -10.39 0.67
CA LEU A 118 3.52 -10.20 0.61
C LEU A 118 3.89 -8.72 0.79
N ALA A 119 3.15 -7.82 0.17
CA ALA A 119 3.43 -6.40 0.19
C ALA A 119 3.23 -5.78 1.59
N TRP A 120 2.21 -6.19 2.35
CA TRP A 120 1.86 -5.58 3.64
C TRP A 120 2.39 -6.32 4.88
N GLN A 121 3.46 -7.12 4.73
CA GLN A 121 4.09 -7.85 5.84
C GLN A 121 4.46 -6.94 7.01
N GLN A 122 4.36 -7.46 8.24
CA GLN A 122 4.68 -6.67 9.43
C GLN A 122 6.15 -6.30 9.49
N ASP A 123 7.03 -7.26 9.25
CA ASP A 123 8.47 -7.03 9.13
C ASP A 123 8.78 -6.45 7.74
N PRO A 124 9.36 -5.24 7.65
CA PRO A 124 9.75 -4.65 6.37
C PRO A 124 10.71 -5.51 5.56
N SER A 125 11.60 -6.29 6.20
CA SER A 125 12.58 -7.13 5.51
C SER A 125 11.97 -8.31 4.75
N LEU A 126 10.74 -8.72 5.12
CA LEU A 126 10.00 -9.79 4.46
C LEU A 126 9.20 -9.32 3.25
N ARG A 127 9.09 -8.00 3.03
CA ARG A 127 8.39 -7.45 1.87
C ARG A 127 9.30 -7.54 0.65
N PRO A 128 8.88 -8.18 -0.44
CA PRO A 128 9.71 -8.30 -1.62
C PRO A 128 9.88 -6.96 -2.34
N GLY A 129 10.88 -6.88 -3.21
CA GLY A 129 11.05 -5.73 -4.09
C GLY A 129 9.89 -5.58 -5.08
N ILE A 130 9.61 -4.35 -5.52
CA ILE A 130 8.50 -4.04 -6.42
C ILE A 130 8.54 -4.83 -7.74
N GLN A 131 9.75 -5.15 -8.23
CA GLN A 131 9.91 -5.94 -9.46
C GLN A 131 9.34 -7.35 -9.33
N LEU A 132 9.48 -7.99 -8.16
CA LEU A 132 8.91 -9.32 -7.95
C LEU A 132 7.39 -9.25 -7.92
N LEU A 133 6.82 -8.27 -7.19
CA LEU A 133 5.37 -8.07 -7.15
C LEU A 133 4.80 -7.77 -8.55
N PHE A 134 5.53 -7.01 -9.37
CA PHE A 134 5.15 -6.74 -10.75
C PHE A 134 5.13 -8.02 -11.60
N ASN A 135 6.17 -8.85 -11.53
CA ASN A 135 6.22 -10.11 -12.27
C ASN A 135 5.05 -11.02 -11.88
N MET A 136 4.76 -11.15 -10.58
CA MET A 136 3.60 -11.91 -10.10
C MET A 136 2.27 -11.38 -10.66
N LEU A 137 2.08 -10.07 -10.71
CA LEU A 137 0.89 -9.45 -11.31
C LEU A 137 0.77 -9.72 -12.81
N GLN A 138 1.89 -9.73 -13.55
CA GLN A 138 1.87 -10.03 -14.98
C GLN A 138 1.51 -11.50 -15.24
N GLU A 139 2.12 -12.43 -14.50
CA GLU A 139 1.84 -13.86 -14.60
C GLU A 139 0.37 -14.18 -14.25
N SER A 140 -0.26 -13.39 -13.38
CA SER A 140 -1.68 -13.54 -13.02
C SER A 140 -2.67 -13.16 -14.14
N TYR A 141 -2.19 -12.46 -15.18
CA TYR A 141 -3.01 -11.95 -16.29
C TYR A 141 -2.88 -12.79 -17.57
N GLU A 142 -1.84 -13.63 -17.66
CA GLU A 142 -1.57 -14.54 -18.78
C GLU A 142 -2.30 -15.89 -18.61
#